data_AF-A0A832E2Y2-F1
#
_entry.id   AF-A0A832E2Y2-F1
#
_cell.length_a   1.000
_cell.length_b   1.000
_cell.length_c   1.000
_cell.angle_alpha   90.00
_cell.angle_beta   90.00
_cell.angle_gamma   90.00
#
_symmetry.space_group_name_H-M   'P 1'
#
loop_
_entity.id
_entity.type
_entity.pdbx_description
1 polymer ?
#
loop_
_entity_poly.entity_id
_entity_poly.type
_entity_poly.pdbx_seq_one_letter_code
_entity_poly.pdbx_strand_id
1 'polypeptide(L)'
;MEQPSLPLKDIHLPQAVSWWPLAPGWWILVLLCGLVFLCWYYRNTLRAWLAPGIGKTASRQLNKITSNQRLSTQQKIQGISQLLRQTAMSLYPRDQVAGLAGQQWLRFLDGDDPQKPFSNGAGRCLTDAPYRPDSELDLDAVVDLARSWIKQNKRRHSNHTKTHSDA
;
A
#
# COMPACT_ATOMS: atom_id res chain seq x y z
N MET A 1 -20.72 -93.36 4.36
CA MET A 1 -21.69 -92.26 4.53
C MET A 1 -21.76 -92.05 6.03
N GLU A 2 -21.38 -90.95 6.67
CA GLU A 2 -21.21 -89.55 6.26
C GLU A 2 -20.17 -88.89 7.17
N GLN A 3 -19.32 -88.02 6.62
CA GLN A 3 -18.32 -87.25 7.36
C GLN A 3 -18.99 -85.99 7.92
N PRO A 4 -18.77 -85.60 9.19
CA PRO A 4 -19.32 -84.36 9.72
C PRO A 4 -18.58 -83.19 9.06
N SER A 5 -19.32 -82.36 8.31
CA SER A 5 -18.78 -81.17 7.67
C SER A 5 -18.38 -80.15 8.75
N LEU A 6 -17.07 -79.92 8.90
CA LEU A 6 -16.57 -78.82 9.72
C LEU A 6 -17.13 -77.49 9.18
N PRO A 7 -17.73 -76.65 10.03
CA PRO A 7 -18.23 -75.36 9.59
C PRO A 7 -17.02 -74.47 9.29
N LEU A 8 -16.74 -74.26 8.00
CA LEU A 8 -15.80 -73.24 7.56
C LEU A 8 -16.32 -71.89 8.07
N LYS A 9 -15.61 -71.32 9.03
CA LYS A 9 -15.88 -69.98 9.54
C LYS A 9 -15.31 -68.99 8.52
N ASP A 10 -16.20 -68.28 7.85
CA ASP A 10 -15.85 -67.24 6.86
C ASP A 10 -14.80 -66.29 7.41
N ILE A 11 -13.71 -66.15 6.67
CA ILE A 11 -12.66 -65.17 6.93
C ILE A 11 -13.24 -63.81 6.54
N HIS A 12 -13.70 -63.04 7.52
CA HIS A 12 -14.06 -61.64 7.31
C HIS A 12 -12.79 -60.86 6.93
N LEU A 13 -12.66 -60.45 5.67
CA LEU A 13 -11.65 -59.48 5.27
C LEU A 13 -11.92 -58.15 5.99
N PRO A 14 -10.89 -57.44 6.50
CA PRO A 14 -11.10 -56.11 7.03
C PRO A 14 -11.63 -55.24 5.90
N GLN A 15 -12.79 -54.64 6.15
CA GLN A 15 -13.39 -53.64 5.28
C GLN A 15 -12.31 -52.61 4.96
N ALA A 16 -12.12 -52.30 3.67
CA ALA A 16 -11.11 -51.35 3.20
C ALA A 16 -11.13 -50.13 4.12
N VAL A 17 -9.97 -49.77 4.69
CA VAL A 17 -9.85 -48.62 5.58
C VAL A 17 -10.40 -47.42 4.82
N SER A 18 -11.64 -47.06 5.12
CA SER A 18 -12.26 -45.84 4.65
C SER A 18 -11.28 -44.75 5.08
N TRP A 19 -10.64 -44.09 4.11
CA TRP A 19 -9.61 -43.07 4.31
C TRP A 19 -10.14 -41.78 4.97
N TRP A 20 -11.21 -41.93 5.75
CA TRP A 20 -11.99 -40.92 6.42
C TRP A 20 -11.86 -41.19 7.93
N PRO A 21 -11.58 -40.17 8.76
CA PRO A 21 -11.93 -38.78 8.56
C PRO A 21 -10.70 -37.98 8.14
N LEU A 22 -10.89 -37.03 7.24
CA LEU A 22 -9.98 -35.90 7.16
C LEU A 22 -9.94 -35.30 8.58
N ALA A 23 -8.88 -35.60 9.33
CA ALA A 23 -8.82 -35.31 10.76
C ALA A 23 -9.20 -33.84 10.98
N PRO A 24 -9.98 -33.50 12.01
CA PRO A 24 -10.55 -32.16 12.20
C PRO A 24 -9.52 -31.03 12.20
N GLY A 25 -8.22 -31.33 12.33
CA GLY A 25 -7.12 -30.39 12.14
C GLY A 25 -6.99 -29.78 10.73
N TRP A 26 -7.49 -30.41 9.68
CA TRP A 26 -7.50 -29.81 8.34
C TRP A 26 -8.47 -28.63 8.24
N TRP A 27 -9.58 -28.69 8.97
CA TRP A 27 -10.50 -27.55 9.05
C TRP A 27 -9.82 -26.35 9.67
N ILE A 28 -8.98 -26.54 10.70
CA ILE A 28 -8.17 -25.46 11.29
C ILE A 28 -7.22 -24.88 10.24
N LEU A 29 -6.57 -25.71 9.43
CA LEU A 29 -5.65 -25.25 8.39
C LEU A 29 -6.37 -24.47 7.28
N VAL A 30 -7.53 -24.94 6.82
CA VAL A 30 -8.38 -24.23 5.86
C VAL A 30 -8.88 -22.91 6.43
N LEU A 31 -9.30 -22.88 7.70
CA LEU A 31 -9.76 -21.66 8.37
C LEU A 31 -8.62 -20.66 8.53
N LEU A 32 -7.42 -21.12 8.88
CA LEU A 32 -6.23 -20.28 8.99
C LEU A 32 -5.83 -19.70 7.62
N CYS A 33 -5.75 -20.53 6.58
CA CYS A 33 -5.46 -20.07 5.21
C CYS A 33 -6.53 -19.10 4.70
N GLY A 34 -7.80 -19.39 4.97
CA GLY A 34 -8.92 -18.51 4.65
C GLY A 34 -8.79 -17.17 5.35
N LEU A 35 -8.47 -17.16 6.64
CA LEU A 35 -8.29 -15.92 7.41
C LEU A 35 -7.11 -15.09 6.91
N VAL A 36 -5.98 -15.74 6.58
CA VAL A 36 -4.82 -15.07 5.98
C VAL A 36 -5.17 -14.46 4.63
N PHE A 37 -5.86 -15.23 3.77
CA PHE A 37 -6.31 -14.76 2.47
C PHE A 37 -7.30 -13.59 2.59
N LEU A 38 -8.26 -13.69 3.51
CA LEU A 38 -9.24 -12.64 3.76
C LEU A 38 -8.57 -11.38 4.32
N CYS A 39 -7.65 -11.51 5.27
CA CYS A 39 -6.85 -10.40 5.78
C CYS A 39 -6.02 -9.74 4.67
N TRP A 40 -5.38 -10.54 3.80
CA TRP A 40 -4.63 -10.03 2.67
C TRP A 40 -5.53 -9.29 1.68
N TYR A 41 -6.67 -9.89 1.32
CA TYR A 41 -7.66 -9.32 0.41
C TYR A 41 -8.25 -8.01 0.96
N TYR A 42 -8.75 -8.01 2.20
CA TYR A 42 -9.27 -6.81 2.86
C TYR A 42 -8.19 -5.73 2.96
N ARG A 43 -6.95 -6.05 3.35
CA ARG A 43 -5.87 -5.04 3.40
C ARG A 43 -5.60 -4.42 2.03
N ASN A 44 -5.73 -5.20 0.95
CA ASN A 44 -5.53 -4.68 -0.40
C ASN A 44 -6.71 -3.83 -0.87
N THR A 45 -7.95 -4.26 -0.60
CA THR A 45 -9.17 -3.56 -1.04
C THR A 45 -9.48 -2.31 -0.22
N LEU A 46 -9.26 -2.32 1.10
CA LEU A 46 -9.42 -1.12 1.94
C LEU A 46 -8.47 0.01 1.50
N ARG A 47 -7.25 -0.31 1.04
CA ARG A 47 -6.32 0.72 0.51
C ARG A 47 -6.90 1.47 -0.69
N ALA A 48 -7.61 0.77 -1.58
CA ALA A 48 -8.28 1.39 -2.72
C ALA A 48 -9.46 2.27 -2.28
N TRP A 49 -10.21 1.85 -1.25
CA TRP A 49 -11.37 2.58 -0.73
C TRP A 49 -11.01 3.81 0.11
N LEU A 50 -9.86 3.82 0.79
CA LEU A 50 -9.40 4.97 1.58
C LEU A 50 -8.68 6.05 0.75
N ALA A 51 -8.33 5.77 -0.51
CA ALA A 51 -7.68 6.69 -1.44
C ALA A 51 -8.34 8.09 -1.57
N PRO A 52 -9.68 8.22 -1.59
CA PRO A 52 -10.33 9.53 -1.70
C PRO A 52 -10.15 10.42 -0.47
N GLY A 53 -9.95 9.82 0.72
CA GLY A 53 -9.73 10.53 1.98
C GLY A 53 -8.32 11.10 2.10
N ILE A 54 -7.32 10.34 1.62
CA ILE A 54 -5.89 10.64 1.76
C ILE A 54 -5.53 12.01 1.16
N GLY A 55 -6.06 12.36 -0.01
CA GLY A 55 -5.80 13.66 -0.63
C GLY A 55 -6.31 14.84 0.21
N LYS A 56 -7.47 14.70 0.87
CA LYS A 56 -8.03 15.75 1.73
C LYS A 56 -7.21 15.93 3.01
N THR A 57 -6.80 14.84 3.64
CA THR A 57 -5.91 14.88 4.82
C THR A 57 -4.54 15.45 4.46
N ALA A 58 -3.97 15.05 3.33
CA ALA A 58 -2.68 15.57 2.86
C ALA A 58 -2.73 17.09 2.62
N SER A 59 -3.76 17.61 1.93
CA SER A 59 -3.89 19.07 1.73
C SER A 59 -4.06 19.84 3.05
N ARG A 60 -4.82 19.30 4.01
CA ARG A 60 -4.98 19.91 5.34
C ARG A 60 -3.65 19.93 6.10
N GLN A 61 -2.88 18.85 6.02
CA GLN A 61 -1.60 18.75 6.70
C GLN A 61 -0.54 19.64 6.06
N LEU A 62 -0.54 19.77 4.74
CA LEU A 62 0.30 20.73 4.01
C LEU A 62 0.05 22.15 4.52
N ASN A 63 -1.22 22.57 4.60
CA ASN A 63 -1.57 23.90 5.10
C ASN A 63 -1.12 24.12 6.56
N LYS A 64 -1.25 23.10 7.42
CA LYS A 64 -0.76 23.18 8.82
C LYS A 64 0.75 23.37 8.91
N ILE A 65 1.52 22.72 8.04
CA ILE A 65 2.99 22.85 7.99
C ILE A 65 3.35 24.27 7.51
N THR A 66 2.73 24.75 6.44
CA THR A 66 3.01 26.08 5.88
C THR A 66 2.62 27.21 6.84
N SER A 67 1.47 27.11 7.50
CA SER A 67 0.95 28.14 8.41
C SER A 67 1.66 28.16 9.77
N ASN A 68 2.48 27.16 10.08
CA ASN A 68 3.18 27.11 11.37
C ASN A 68 4.36 28.08 11.37
N GLN A 69 4.18 29.22 12.06
CA GLN A 69 5.20 30.26 12.18
C GLN A 69 6.39 29.86 13.07
N ARG A 70 6.26 28.79 13.87
CA ARG A 70 7.35 28.30 14.72
C ARG A 70 8.39 27.48 13.98
N LEU A 71 8.09 27.05 12.74
CA LEU A 71 8.99 26.23 11.94
C LEU A 71 9.83 27.11 11.01
N SER A 72 11.14 26.81 10.93
CA SER A 72 12.00 27.38 9.90
C SER A 72 11.60 26.92 8.50
N THR A 73 12.09 27.58 7.45
CA THR A 73 11.77 27.20 6.07
C THR A 73 12.24 25.77 5.78
N GLN A 74 13.43 25.40 6.23
CA GLN A 74 13.97 24.05 6.18
C GLN A 74 13.07 23.03 6.87
N GLN A 75 12.58 23.32 8.09
CA GLN A 75 11.68 22.42 8.81
C GLN A 75 10.35 22.23 8.09
N LYS A 76 9.81 23.30 7.48
CA LYS A 76 8.61 23.22 6.64
C LYS A 76 8.84 22.33 5.43
N ILE A 77 9.95 22.51 4.70
CA ILE A 77 10.29 21.69 3.52
C ILE A 77 10.50 20.22 3.90
N GLN A 78 11.18 19.94 5.01
CA GLN A 78 11.31 18.58 5.53
C GLN A 78 9.94 17.95 5.85
N GLY A 79 9.05 18.72 6.52
CA GLY A 79 7.69 18.29 6.79
C GLY A 79 6.90 17.99 5.51
N ILE A 80 7.06 18.82 4.47
CA ILE A 80 6.44 18.62 3.15
C ILE A 80 6.99 17.35 2.49
N SER A 81 8.30 17.13 2.51
CA SER A 81 8.95 15.94 1.96
C SER A 81 8.44 14.65 2.63
N GLN A 82 8.34 14.65 3.96
CA GLN A 82 7.79 13.54 4.73
C GLN A 82 6.30 13.31 4.42
N LEU A 83 5.51 14.38 4.31
CA LEU A 83 4.09 14.30 3.95
C LEU A 83 3.88 13.70 2.56
N LEU A 84 4.67 14.10 1.57
CA LEU A 84 4.63 13.56 0.22
C LEU A 84 4.98 12.07 0.22
N ARG A 85 6.02 11.66 0.95
CA ARG A 85 6.36 10.23 1.15
C ARG A 85 5.23 9.44 1.77
N GLN A 86 4.64 9.94 2.86
CA GLN A 86 3.54 9.27 3.53
C GLN A 86 2.31 9.15 2.60
N THR A 87 2.05 10.19 1.81
CA THR A 87 0.96 10.21 0.82
C THR A 87 1.23 9.20 -0.30
N ALA A 88 2.46 9.13 -0.82
CA ALA A 88 2.86 8.15 -1.83
C ALA A 88 2.75 6.72 -1.32
N MET A 89 3.25 6.42 -0.11
CA MET A 89 3.15 5.07 0.49
C MET A 89 1.69 4.65 0.76
N SER A 90 0.81 5.62 0.99
CA SER A 90 -0.62 5.36 1.19
C SER A 90 -1.35 5.08 -0.12
N LEU A 91 -0.93 5.74 -1.22
CA LEU A 91 -1.57 5.65 -2.54
C LEU A 91 -0.99 4.52 -3.42
N TYR A 92 0.29 4.19 -3.27
CA TYR A 92 1.00 3.20 -4.08
C TYR A 92 1.43 1.98 -3.25
N PRO A 93 1.56 0.78 -3.85
CA PRO A 93 2.08 -0.41 -3.16
C PRO A 93 3.49 -0.16 -2.61
N ARG A 94 3.76 -0.72 -1.41
CA ARG A 94 4.99 -0.46 -0.66
C ARG A 94 6.25 -0.82 -1.46
N ASP A 95 6.17 -1.86 -2.28
CA ASP A 95 7.30 -2.35 -3.08
C ASP A 95 7.78 -1.33 -4.12
N GLN A 96 6.90 -0.45 -4.59
CA GLN A 96 7.28 0.58 -5.56
C GLN A 96 7.89 1.83 -4.91
N VAL A 97 7.57 2.12 -3.65
CA VAL A 97 7.93 3.39 -2.99
C VAL A 97 9.01 3.23 -1.93
N ALA A 98 9.05 2.10 -1.20
CA ALA A 98 9.89 1.95 -0.01
C ALA A 98 11.40 1.96 -0.30
N GLY A 99 11.81 1.65 -1.53
CA GLY A 99 13.22 1.72 -1.97
C GLY A 99 13.64 3.07 -2.55
N LEU A 100 12.72 4.02 -2.74
CA LEU A 100 13.02 5.25 -3.47
C LEU A 100 13.68 6.31 -2.57
N ALA A 101 14.93 6.63 -2.89
CA ALA A 101 15.72 7.66 -2.22
C ALA A 101 16.33 8.65 -3.23
N GLY A 102 16.61 9.86 -2.74
CA GLY A 102 17.31 10.88 -3.50
C GLY A 102 16.64 11.25 -4.83
N GLN A 103 17.41 11.20 -5.92
CA GLN A 103 16.87 11.48 -7.26
C GLN A 103 15.79 10.49 -7.71
N GLN A 104 15.84 9.22 -7.28
CA GLN A 104 14.81 8.26 -7.67
C GLN A 104 13.45 8.62 -7.09
N TRP A 105 13.44 9.20 -5.89
CA TRP A 105 12.24 9.75 -5.28
C TRP A 105 11.69 10.95 -6.06
N LEU A 106 12.56 11.88 -6.47
CA LEU A 106 12.13 13.05 -7.26
C LEU A 106 11.57 12.63 -8.63
N ARG A 107 12.22 11.67 -9.30
CA ARG A 107 11.72 11.12 -10.58
C ARG A 107 10.37 10.42 -10.43
N PHE A 108 10.15 9.74 -9.31
CA PHE A 108 8.86 9.15 -9.02
C PHE A 108 7.76 10.21 -8.81
N LEU A 109 8.09 11.32 -8.14
CA LEU A 109 7.15 12.44 -7.99
C LEU A 109 6.83 13.12 -9.32
N ASP A 110 7.81 13.25 -10.21
CA ASP A 110 7.61 13.75 -11.56
C ASP A 110 6.72 12.81 -12.40
N GLY A 111 6.92 11.50 -12.27
CA GLY A 111 6.22 10.51 -13.09
C GLY A 111 6.35 10.83 -14.58
N ASP A 112 5.22 10.96 -15.26
CA ASP A 112 5.15 11.30 -16.70
C ASP A 112 5.12 12.81 -16.97
N ASP A 113 5.36 13.67 -15.97
CA ASP A 113 5.38 15.12 -16.18
C ASP A 113 6.58 15.52 -17.06
N PRO A 114 6.35 16.11 -18.25
CA PRO A 114 7.42 16.49 -19.15
C PRO A 114 8.33 17.59 -18.58
N GLN A 115 7.83 18.42 -17.66
CA GLN A 115 8.59 19.53 -17.05
C GLN A 115 9.51 19.05 -15.91
N LYS A 116 9.27 17.85 -15.37
CA LYS A 116 10.02 17.27 -14.24
C LYS A 116 10.33 18.28 -13.12
N PRO A 117 9.31 18.98 -12.60
CA PRO A 117 9.51 20.09 -11.67
C PRO A 117 10.17 19.68 -10.35
N PHE A 118 10.09 18.41 -9.95
CA PHE A 118 10.76 17.89 -8.76
C PHE A 118 12.22 17.54 -9.02
N SER A 119 12.56 16.92 -10.15
CA SER A 119 13.95 16.56 -10.48
C SER A 119 14.79 17.74 -10.97
N ASN A 120 14.20 18.65 -11.74
CA ASN A 120 14.93 19.75 -12.41
C ASN A 120 14.65 21.13 -11.80
N GLY A 121 13.62 21.28 -10.97
CA GLY A 121 13.18 22.56 -10.42
C GLY A 121 13.33 22.69 -8.90
N ALA A 122 12.42 23.47 -8.30
CA ALA A 122 12.41 23.77 -6.87
C ALA A 122 12.24 22.53 -5.98
N GLY A 123 11.71 21.42 -6.50
CA GLY A 123 11.52 20.20 -5.72
C GLY A 123 12.82 19.46 -5.34
N ARG A 124 13.98 19.82 -5.92
CA ARG A 124 15.29 19.28 -5.50
C ARG A 124 15.58 19.55 -4.03
N CYS A 125 15.10 20.70 -3.53
CA CYS A 125 15.19 21.08 -2.14
C CYS A 125 14.51 20.08 -1.19
N LEU A 126 13.58 19.23 -1.64
CA LEU A 126 12.96 18.20 -0.79
C LEU A 126 13.91 17.08 -0.37
N THR A 127 15.00 16.89 -1.13
CA THR A 127 16.06 15.91 -0.83
C THR A 127 17.22 16.58 -0.12
N ASP A 128 17.60 17.78 -0.59
CA ASP A 128 18.80 18.48 -0.13
C ASP A 128 18.53 19.46 1.03
N ALA A 129 17.28 19.56 1.51
CA ALA A 129 16.87 20.45 2.59
C ALA A 129 17.78 20.44 3.83
N PRO A 130 18.28 19.29 4.34
CA PRO A 130 19.16 19.28 5.51
C PRO A 130 20.50 20.00 5.29
N TYR A 131 20.91 20.18 4.03
CA TYR A 131 22.24 20.64 3.64
C TYR A 131 22.25 22.00 2.96
N ARG A 132 21.08 22.67 2.84
CA ARG A 132 20.96 23.99 2.21
C ARG A 132 20.60 25.10 3.20
N PRO A 133 21.16 26.30 3.03
CA PRO A 133 20.78 27.47 3.82
C PRO A 133 19.35 27.92 3.49
N ASP A 134 18.64 28.40 4.51
CA ASP A 134 17.23 28.82 4.43
C ASP A 134 16.97 29.92 3.37
N SER A 135 17.98 30.72 3.03
CA SER A 135 17.89 31.83 2.05
C SER A 135 17.77 31.39 0.60
N GLU A 136 18.14 30.15 0.27
CA GLU A 136 18.05 29.60 -1.10
C GLU A 136 16.80 28.73 -1.29
N LEU A 137 15.99 28.59 -0.25
CA LEU A 137 14.83 27.71 -0.23
C LEU A 137 13.57 28.50 -0.59
N ASP A 138 13.10 28.32 -1.84
CA ASP A 138 11.80 28.83 -2.28
C ASP A 138 10.67 27.95 -1.72
N LEU A 139 10.23 28.29 -0.50
CA LEU A 139 9.16 27.59 0.18
C LEU A 139 7.86 27.60 -0.62
N ASP A 140 7.52 28.72 -1.23
CA ASP A 140 6.25 28.91 -1.92
C ASP A 140 6.19 28.04 -3.17
N ALA A 141 7.27 28.00 -3.96
CA ALA A 141 7.36 27.09 -5.10
C ALA A 141 7.24 25.62 -4.67
N VAL A 142 7.88 25.21 -3.57
CA VAL A 142 7.79 23.84 -3.05
C VAL A 142 6.37 23.50 -2.57
N VAL A 143 5.70 24.44 -1.90
CA VAL A 143 4.31 24.28 -1.45
C VAL A 143 3.36 24.12 -2.64
N ASP A 144 3.53 24.92 -3.69
CA ASP A 144 2.70 24.86 -4.88
C ASP A 144 2.90 23.57 -5.68
N LEU A 145 4.15 23.10 -5.79
CA LEU A 145 4.46 21.80 -6.37
C LEU A 145 3.81 20.66 -5.58
N ALA A 146 3.96 20.66 -4.24
CA ALA A 146 3.36 19.63 -3.39
C ALA A 146 1.83 19.63 -3.49
N ARG A 147 1.21 20.82 -3.51
CA ARG A 147 -0.24 20.97 -3.67
C ARG A 147 -0.73 20.44 -5.02
N SER A 148 -0.01 20.77 -6.09
CA SER A 148 -0.35 20.33 -7.45
C SER A 148 -0.26 18.81 -7.59
N TRP A 149 0.80 18.22 -7.04
CA TRP A 149 0.99 16.76 -7.03
C TRP A 149 -0.13 16.04 -6.26
N ILE A 150 -0.47 16.50 -5.04
CA ILE A 150 -1.56 15.92 -4.24
C ILE A 150 -2.90 16.00 -5.01
N LYS A 151 -3.17 17.13 -5.67
CA LYS A 151 -4.39 17.33 -6.47
C LYS A 151 -4.45 16.41 -7.69
N GLN A 152 -3.33 16.26 -8.40
CA GLN A 152 -3.23 15.39 -9.57
C GLN A 152 -3.43 13.93 -9.17
N ASN A 153 -2.78 13.49 -8.09
CA ASN A 153 -2.85 12.10 -7.68
C ASN A 153 -4.24 11.70 -7.14
N LYS A 154 -4.95 12.66 -6.51
CA LYS A 154 -6.38 12.50 -6.17
C LYS A 154 -7.23 12.20 -7.41
N ARG A 155 -7.01 12.91 -8.52
CA ARG A 155 -7.76 12.72 -9.78
C ARG A 155 -7.46 11.36 -10.42
N ARG A 156 -6.19 10.94 -10.43
CA ARG A 156 -5.77 9.64 -10.96
C ARG A 156 -6.47 8.48 -10.23
N HIS A 157 -6.46 8.49 -8.90
CA HIS A 157 -7.11 7.45 -8.11
C HIS A 157 -8.64 7.49 -8.17
N SER A 158 -9.28 8.66 -8.27
CA SER A 158 -10.74 8.73 -8.44
C SER A 158 -11.24 8.18 -9.77
N ASN A 159 -10.42 8.20 -10.81
CA ASN A 159 -10.79 7.64 -12.11
C ASN A 159 -10.70 6.11 -12.09
N HIS A 160 -9.70 5.54 -11.41
CA HIS A 160 -9.53 4.10 -11.30
C HIS A 160 -10.64 3.40 -10.50
N THR A 161 -11.23 4.07 -9.50
CA THR A 161 -12.38 3.51 -8.76
C THR A 161 -13.66 3.47 -9.56
N LYS A 162 -13.82 4.32 -10.60
CA LYS A 162 -15.03 4.31 -11.44
C LYS A 162 -15.02 3.15 -12.44
N THR A 163 -13.86 2.83 -13.02
CA THR A 163 -13.73 1.79 -14.04
C THR A 163 -14.00 0.37 -13.52
N HIS A 164 -13.93 0.14 -12.20
CA HIS A 164 -14.16 -1.18 -11.60
C HIS A 164 -15.58 -1.37 -11.05
N SER A 165 -16.44 -0.33 -11.13
CA SER A 165 -17.84 -0.37 -10.68
C SER A 165 -18.83 -0.63 -11.83
N ASP A 166 -18.37 -0.52 -13.08
CA ASP A 166 -19.20 -0.66 -14.30
C ASP A 166 -18.94 -1.99 -15.04
N ALA A 167 -18.21 -2.94 -14.43
CA ALA A 167 -17.91 -4.27 -14.97
C ALA A 167 -18.31 -5.35 -13.95
#